data_AF-A0A438JEN8-F1
#
_entry.id   AF-A0A438JEN8-F1
#
_cell.length_a   1.000
_cell.length_b   1.000
_cell.length_c   1.000
_cell.angle_alpha   90.00
_cell.angle_beta   90.00
_cell.angle_gamma   90.00
#
_symmetry.space_group_name_H-M   'P 1'
#
loop_
_entity.id
_entity.type
_entity.pdbx_description
1 polymer ?
#
loop_
_entity_poly.entity_id
_entity_poly.type
_entity_poly.pdbx_seq_one_letter_code
_entity_poly.pdbx_strand_id
1 'polypeptide(L)'
;MILALNSKNKLGFVNGSIKAPSEEIDPEGYATWSRCNDTVHSWIVNTLNPEIADSVIYYSTAHEVWEDLCLWDELASYNAAAHGAQQDQQKLMQFLMGLNESYSAIRGQILLMNPLPSVRQAYFSVSQEEKQRLLTSTNAAGGICRKCCYGRGAATTSLRQPGRTE
;
A
#
# COMPACT_ATOMS: atom_id res chain seq x y z
N MET A 1 -21.68 10.42 16.49
CA MET A 1 -21.50 11.68 17.26
C MET A 1 -21.82 12.95 16.46
N ILE A 2 -21.17 13.20 15.32
CA ILE A 2 -21.34 14.41 14.49
C ILE A 2 -22.81 14.76 14.17
N LEU A 3 -23.60 13.79 13.72
CA LEU A 3 -25.02 13.99 13.39
C LEU A 3 -25.84 14.48 14.60
N ALA A 4 -25.56 13.96 15.80
CA ALA A 4 -26.26 14.31 17.04
C ALA A 4 -25.88 15.69 17.56
N LEU A 5 -24.65 16.15 17.28
CA LEU A 5 -24.21 17.51 17.60
C LEU A 5 -24.77 18.52 16.60
N ASN A 6 -24.79 18.16 15.31
CA ASN A 6 -25.33 19.00 14.26
C ASN A 6 -26.83 19.24 14.46
N SER A 7 -27.60 18.20 14.78
CA SER A 7 -29.04 18.35 15.07
C SER A 7 -29.36 19.25 16.28
N LYS A 8 -28.38 19.53 17.12
CA LYS A 8 -28.48 20.41 18.30
C LYS A 8 -27.76 21.74 18.13
N ASN A 9 -27.28 22.06 16.92
CA ASN A 9 -26.47 23.26 16.64
C ASN A 9 -25.22 23.39 17.52
N LYS A 10 -24.63 22.25 17.93
CA LYS A 10 -23.45 22.20 18.81
C LYS A 10 -22.17 21.76 18.10
N LEU A 11 -22.24 21.45 16.81
CA LEU A 11 -21.06 21.06 16.03
C LEU A 11 -19.97 22.14 16.04
N GLY A 12 -20.37 23.41 16.16
CA GLY A 12 -19.48 24.56 16.25
C GLY A 12 -18.49 24.55 17.43
N PHE A 13 -18.82 23.85 18.52
CA PHE A 13 -17.93 23.70 19.69
C PHE A 13 -16.80 22.71 19.46
N VAL A 14 -16.98 21.81 18.48
CA VAL A 14 -16.06 20.71 18.20
C VAL A 14 -15.11 21.09 17.07
N ASN A 15 -15.59 21.81 16.07
CA ASN A 15 -14.81 22.26 14.93
C ASN A 15 -14.19 23.67 15.12
N GLY A 16 -14.29 24.26 16.31
CA GLY A 16 -13.73 25.58 16.63
C GLY A 16 -14.45 26.79 16.00
N SER A 17 -15.58 26.58 15.31
CA SER A 17 -16.34 27.68 14.69
C SER A 17 -17.05 28.58 15.72
N ILE A 18 -17.42 28.03 16.88
CA ILE A 18 -17.99 28.79 18.01
C ILE A 18 -16.87 29.08 19.01
N LYS A 19 -16.31 30.29 18.94
CA LYS A 19 -15.23 30.74 19.83
C LYS A 19 -15.78 31.17 21.19
N ALA A 20 -14.97 30.97 22.22
CA ALA A 20 -15.25 31.49 23.55
C ALA A 20 -15.33 33.04 23.49
N PRO A 21 -16.39 33.66 24.00
CA PRO A 21 -16.43 35.09 24.27
C PRO A 21 -15.35 35.49 25.28
N SER A 22 -14.95 36.76 25.30
CA SER A 22 -14.08 37.26 26.36
C SER A 22 -14.86 37.33 27.67
N GLU A 23 -14.36 36.66 28.71
CA GLU A 23 -14.95 36.67 30.04
C GLU A 23 -15.02 38.08 30.64
N GLU A 24 -14.08 38.97 30.29
CA GLU A 24 -14.04 40.35 30.78
C GLU A 24 -15.09 41.25 30.10
N ILE A 25 -15.41 40.98 28.83
CA ILE A 25 -16.27 41.84 28.00
C ILE A 25 -17.72 41.36 28.03
N ASP A 26 -17.93 40.04 28.05
CA ASP A 26 -19.25 39.40 28.05
C ASP A 26 -19.26 38.18 28.99
N PRO A 27 -19.34 38.41 30.32
CA PRO A 27 -19.37 37.33 31.30
C PRO A 27 -20.57 36.38 31.13
N GLU A 28 -21.73 36.91 30.69
CA GLU A 28 -22.95 36.13 30.51
C GLU A 28 -22.87 35.22 29.28
N GLY A 29 -22.37 35.74 28.16
CA GLY A 29 -22.08 34.96 26.96
C GLY A 29 -21.02 33.90 27.23
N TYR A 30 -19.96 34.24 27.97
CA TYR A 30 -18.94 33.26 28.39
C TYR A 30 -19.53 32.15 29.25
N ALA A 31 -20.33 32.47 30.27
CA ALA A 31 -20.97 31.48 31.13
C ALA A 31 -21.90 30.54 30.33
N THR A 32 -22.65 31.08 29.36
CA THR A 32 -23.52 30.29 28.47
C THR A 32 -22.71 29.37 27.56
N TRP A 33 -21.62 29.90 27.00
CA TRP A 33 -20.70 29.14 26.17
C TRP A 33 -20.06 28.00 26.97
N SER A 34 -19.56 28.28 28.18
CA SER A 34 -18.91 27.30 29.07
C SER A 34 -19.84 26.13 29.37
N ARG A 35 -21.09 26.39 29.77
CA ARG A 35 -22.07 25.32 30.01
C ARG A 35 -22.32 24.44 28.79
N CYS A 36 -22.35 25.04 27.60
CA CYS A 36 -22.51 24.31 26.36
C CYS A 36 -21.28 23.48 26.01
N ASN A 37 -20.08 24.06 26.19
CA ASN A 37 -18.80 23.39 26.05
C ASN A 37 -18.72 22.16 26.98
N ASP A 38 -19.01 22.32 28.27
CA ASP A 38 -18.95 21.24 29.26
C ASP A 38 -19.93 20.10 28.95
N THR A 39 -21.10 20.44 28.42
CA THR A 39 -22.08 19.45 27.97
C THR A 39 -21.56 18.63 26.79
N VAL A 40 -20.96 19.30 25.79
CA VAL A 40 -20.37 18.62 24.63
C VAL A 40 -19.17 17.78 25.07
N HIS A 41 -18.31 18.32 25.93
CA HIS A 41 -17.17 17.63 26.52
C HIS A 41 -17.62 16.35 27.24
N SER A 42 -18.65 16.44 28.09
CA SER A 42 -19.25 15.28 28.75
C SER A 42 -19.80 14.25 27.76
N TRP A 43 -20.45 14.68 26.66
CA TRP A 43 -20.91 13.75 25.63
C TRP A 43 -19.75 13.06 24.90
N ILE A 44 -18.62 13.74 24.69
CA ILE A 44 -17.42 13.12 24.13
C ILE A 44 -16.91 12.07 25.10
N VAL A 45 -16.55 12.47 26.32
CA VAL A 45 -15.94 11.61 27.34
C VAL A 45 -16.79 10.36 27.64
N ASN A 46 -18.12 10.51 27.74
CA ASN A 46 -19.03 9.38 28.01
C ASN A 46 -19.17 8.39 26.84
N THR A 47 -18.67 8.71 25.65
CA THR A 47 -18.67 7.80 24.49
C THR A 47 -17.33 7.10 24.29
N LEU A 48 -16.31 7.48 25.05
CA LEU A 48 -14.97 6.90 24.96
C LEU A 48 -14.81 5.68 25.85
N ASN A 49 -13.81 4.85 25.54
CA ASN A 49 -13.33 3.83 26.46
C ASN A 49 -12.75 4.51 27.73
N PRO A 50 -12.96 3.97 28.95
CA PRO A 50 -12.40 4.51 30.19
C PRO A 50 -10.93 4.93 30.13
N GLU A 51 -10.07 4.17 29.45
CA GLU A 51 -8.64 4.51 29.35
C GLU A 51 -8.39 5.81 28.57
N ILE A 52 -9.16 6.02 27.50
CA ILE A 52 -9.06 7.22 26.66
C ILE A 52 -9.81 8.38 27.33
N ALA A 53 -10.92 8.09 28.00
CA ALA A 53 -11.67 9.08 28.77
C ALA A 53 -10.79 9.71 29.87
N ASP A 54 -10.01 8.90 30.59
CA ASP A 54 -9.10 9.38 31.64
C ASP A 54 -7.98 10.29 31.11
N SER A 55 -7.47 10.01 29.90
CA SER A 55 -6.44 10.87 29.29
C SER A 55 -6.97 12.22 28.85
N VAL A 56 -8.25 12.31 28.44
CA VAL A 56 -8.83 13.53 27.86
C VAL A 56 -9.74 14.32 28.80
N ILE A 57 -10.00 13.84 30.02
CA ILE A 57 -10.91 14.53 30.96
C ILE A 57 -10.38 15.88 31.44
N TYR A 58 -9.06 16.11 31.36
CA TYR A 58 -8.39 17.31 31.87
C TYR A 58 -8.37 18.47 30.87
N TYR A 59 -8.85 18.28 29.65
CA TYR A 59 -8.93 19.36 28.67
C TYR A 59 -9.98 20.40 29.08
N SER A 60 -9.70 21.65 28.73
CA SER A 60 -10.55 22.78 29.11
C SER A 60 -11.72 22.96 28.16
N THR A 61 -11.58 22.51 26.91
CA THR A 61 -12.63 22.64 25.89
C THR A 61 -12.93 21.32 25.18
N ALA A 62 -14.17 21.18 24.75
CA ALA A 62 -14.58 20.07 23.89
C ALA A 62 -13.86 20.08 22.54
N HIS A 63 -13.39 21.26 22.10
CA HIS A 63 -12.60 21.41 20.89
C HIS A 63 -11.23 20.74 21.02
N GLU A 64 -10.50 21.01 22.10
CA GLU A 64 -9.18 20.42 22.36
C GLU A 64 -9.25 18.89 22.43
N VAL A 65 -10.26 18.34 23.12
CA VAL A 65 -10.48 16.89 23.15
C VAL A 65 -10.70 16.35 21.74
N TRP A 66 -11.53 17.04 20.96
CA TRP A 66 -11.83 16.57 19.60
C TRP A 66 -10.60 16.62 18.69
N GLU A 67 -9.79 17.67 18.79
CA GLU A 67 -8.54 17.78 18.03
C GLU A 67 -7.55 16.67 18.40
N ASP A 68 -7.35 16.38 19.68
CA ASP A 68 -6.47 15.29 20.12
C ASP A 68 -6.94 13.93 19.59
N LEU A 69 -8.25 13.65 19.69
CA LEU A 69 -8.82 12.41 19.14
C LEU A 69 -8.68 12.32 17.61
N CYS A 70 -8.81 13.44 16.88
CA CYS A 70 -8.58 13.48 15.43
C CYS A 70 -7.10 13.24 15.07
N LEU A 71 -6.17 13.81 15.84
CA LEU A 71 -4.74 13.56 15.67
C LEU A 71 -4.41 12.08 15.87
N TRP A 72 -5.03 11.42 16.84
CA TRP A 72 -4.83 10.00 17.08
C TRP A 72 -5.37 9.15 15.92
N ASP A 73 -6.51 9.51 15.32
CA ASP A 73 -7.05 8.82 14.14
C ASP A 73 -6.11 8.95 12.93
N GLU A 74 -5.53 10.14 12.71
CA GLU A 74 -4.55 10.37 11.64
C GLU A 74 -3.27 9.55 11.85
N LEU A 75 -2.74 9.53 13.07
CA LEU A 75 -1.59 8.70 13.45
C LEU A 75 -1.89 7.20 13.34
N ALA A 76 -3.09 6.77 13.74
CA ALA A 76 -3.51 5.38 13.63
C ALA A 76 -3.59 4.93 12.17
N SER A 77 -4.12 5.79 11.28
CA SER A 77 -4.16 5.55 9.83
C SER A 77 -2.76 5.39 9.23
N TYR A 78 -1.84 6.29 9.59
CA TYR A 78 -0.45 6.19 9.17
C TYR A 78 0.22 4.90 9.65
N ASN A 79 0.08 4.58 10.95
CA ASN A 79 0.66 3.37 11.54
C ASN A 79 0.06 2.09 10.93
N ALA A 80 -1.23 2.07 10.62
CA ALA A 80 -1.88 0.95 9.96
C ALA A 80 -1.32 0.72 8.54
N ALA A 81 -1.10 1.81 7.78
CA ALA A 81 -0.47 1.73 6.46
C ALA A 81 0.98 1.24 6.55
N ALA A 82 1.76 1.77 7.50
CA ALA A 82 3.14 1.36 7.73
C ALA A 82 3.25 -0.11 8.15
N HIS A 83 2.44 -0.56 9.11
CA HIS A 83 2.38 -1.95 9.53
C HIS A 83 1.89 -2.88 8.41
N GLY A 84 0.92 -2.46 7.61
CA GLY A 84 0.46 -3.19 6.43
C GLY A 84 1.59 -3.42 5.43
N ALA A 85 2.34 -2.37 5.09
CA ALA A 85 3.51 -2.48 4.21
C ALA A 85 4.58 -3.42 4.78
N GLN A 86 4.87 -3.32 6.09
CA GLN A 86 5.83 -4.21 6.75
C GLN A 86 5.36 -5.67 6.74
N GLN A 87 4.07 -5.92 7.00
CA GLN A 87 3.50 -7.27 6.97
C GLN A 87 3.55 -7.86 5.56
N ASP A 88 3.27 -7.08 4.53
CA ASP A 88 3.31 -7.54 3.14
C ASP A 88 4.73 -7.86 2.68
N GLN A 89 5.72 -7.07 3.12
CA GLN A 89 7.13 -7.40 2.92
C GLN A 89 7.52 -8.69 3.64
N GLN A 90 7.06 -8.91 4.88
CA GLN A 90 7.30 -10.18 5.60
C GLN A 90 6.69 -11.38 4.89
N LYS A 91 5.45 -11.26 4.38
CA LYS A 91 4.80 -12.32 3.57
C LYS A 91 5.59 -12.61 2.30
N LEU A 92 6.10 -11.58 1.63
CA LEU A 92 6.96 -11.74 0.46
C LEU A 92 8.24 -12.50 0.80
N MET A 93 8.92 -12.11 1.89
CA MET A 93 10.13 -12.80 2.31
C MET A 93 9.85 -14.28 2.65
N GLN A 94 8.75 -14.58 3.36
CA GLN A 94 8.34 -15.95 3.64
C GLN A 94 8.08 -16.76 2.36
N PHE A 95 7.38 -16.16 1.38
CA PHE A 95 7.17 -16.78 0.09
C PHE A 95 8.50 -17.11 -0.61
N LEU A 96 9.43 -16.15 -0.67
CA LEU A 96 10.74 -16.34 -1.31
C LEU A 96 11.65 -17.33 -0.58
N MET A 97 11.51 -17.47 0.74
CA MET A 97 12.21 -18.49 1.53
C MET A 97 11.68 -19.91 1.26
N GLY A 98 10.38 -20.04 0.98
CA GLY A 98 9.75 -21.34 0.66
C GLY A 98 9.99 -21.83 -0.77
N LEU A 99 10.57 -21.01 -1.65
CA LEU A 99 10.90 -21.41 -3.02
C LEU A 99 12.09 -22.38 -3.04
N ASN A 100 12.04 -23.36 -3.94
CA ASN A 100 13.13 -24.30 -4.17
C ASN A 100 14.39 -23.60 -4.72
N GLU A 101 15.58 -24.16 -4.47
CA GLU A 101 16.87 -23.58 -4.90
C GLU A 101 17.00 -23.40 -6.41
N SER A 102 16.27 -24.20 -7.20
CA SER A 102 16.15 -24.06 -8.66
C SER A 102 15.67 -22.68 -9.12
N TYR A 103 14.99 -21.94 -8.25
CA TYR A 103 14.45 -20.59 -8.48
C TYR A 103 15.33 -19.49 -7.83
N SER A 104 16.55 -19.81 -7.41
CA SER A 104 17.49 -18.84 -6.79
C SER A 104 17.77 -17.62 -7.67
N ALA A 105 17.87 -17.79 -8.99
CA ALA A 105 18.10 -16.71 -9.94
C ALA A 105 16.94 -15.69 -9.96
N ILE A 106 15.70 -16.16 -10.11
CA ILE A 106 14.50 -15.29 -10.10
C ILE A 106 14.28 -14.67 -8.72
N ARG A 107 14.61 -15.37 -7.64
CA ARG A 107 14.61 -14.82 -6.28
C ARG A 107 15.56 -13.63 -6.14
N GLY A 108 16.78 -13.74 -6.65
CA GLY A 108 17.74 -12.64 -6.66
C GLY A 108 17.23 -11.45 -7.47
N GLN A 109 16.66 -11.70 -8.65
CA GLN A 109 16.07 -10.66 -9.50
C GLN A 109 14.92 -9.93 -8.80
N ILE A 110 14.00 -10.66 -8.16
CA ILE A 110 12.86 -10.11 -7.42
C ILE A 110 13.35 -9.21 -6.27
N LEU A 111 14.40 -9.61 -5.56
CA LEU A 111 14.98 -8.82 -4.46
C LEU A 111 15.69 -7.54 -4.92
N LEU A 112 16.11 -7.50 -6.19
CA LEU A 112 16.76 -6.34 -6.82
C LEU A 112 15.77 -5.38 -7.48
N MET A 113 14.46 -5.65 -7.42
CA MET A 113 13.42 -4.75 -7.93
C MET A 113 13.17 -3.59 -6.96
N ASN A 114 13.06 -2.35 -7.47
CA ASN A 114 12.65 -1.16 -6.71
C ASN A 114 11.48 -0.45 -7.42
N PRO A 115 10.29 -0.31 -6.78
CA PRO A 115 9.95 -0.80 -5.44
C PRO A 115 9.83 -2.33 -5.34
N LEU A 116 10.01 -2.87 -4.14
CA LEU A 116 9.92 -4.31 -3.86
C LEU A 116 8.51 -4.82 -4.22
N PRO A 117 8.36 -5.88 -5.04
CA PRO A 117 7.07 -6.31 -5.56
C PRO A 117 6.23 -7.01 -4.49
N SER A 118 4.90 -7.00 -4.64
CA SER A 118 4.02 -7.77 -3.75
C SER A 118 4.16 -9.29 -3.97
N VAL A 119 3.69 -10.11 -3.00
CA VAL A 119 3.67 -11.58 -3.12
C VAL A 119 3.03 -12.05 -4.44
N ARG A 120 1.93 -11.41 -4.84
CA ARG A 120 1.22 -11.72 -6.09
C ARG A 120 2.11 -11.46 -7.31
N GLN A 121 2.82 -10.33 -7.32
CA GLN A 121 3.73 -9.99 -8.42
C GLN A 121 4.92 -10.96 -8.46
N ALA A 122 5.52 -11.28 -7.30
CA ALA A 122 6.58 -12.27 -7.20
C ALA A 122 6.13 -13.66 -7.70
N TYR A 123 4.91 -14.09 -7.36
CA TYR A 123 4.33 -15.32 -7.88
C TYR A 123 4.22 -15.30 -9.42
N PHE A 124 3.79 -14.20 -10.01
CA PHE A 124 3.72 -14.08 -11.47
C PHE A 124 5.11 -14.14 -12.12
N SER A 125 6.11 -13.47 -11.54
CA SER A 125 7.49 -13.55 -12.03
C SER A 125 8.03 -14.98 -11.99
N VAL A 126 7.79 -15.71 -10.90
CA VAL A 126 8.18 -17.13 -10.77
C VAL A 126 7.43 -18.00 -11.77
N SER A 127 6.12 -17.81 -11.92
CA SER A 127 5.30 -18.57 -12.88
C SER A 127 5.72 -18.31 -14.33
N GLN A 128 6.17 -17.10 -14.65
CA GLN A 128 6.65 -16.73 -15.97
C GLN A 128 8.01 -17.38 -16.27
N GLU A 129 8.94 -17.33 -15.32
CA GLU A 129 10.25 -17.99 -15.40
C GLU A 129 10.10 -19.50 -15.64
N GLU A 130 9.15 -20.15 -14.96
CA GLU A 130 8.86 -21.57 -15.16
C GLU A 130 8.41 -21.87 -16.60
N LYS A 131 7.51 -21.05 -17.17
CA LYS A 131 7.10 -21.18 -18.58
C LYS A 131 8.28 -21.01 -19.53
N GLN A 132 9.19 -20.09 -19.25
CA GLN A 132 10.39 -19.89 -20.07
C GLN A 132 11.34 -21.09 -19.98
N ARG A 133 11.52 -21.67 -18.79
CA ARG A 133 12.34 -22.87 -18.59
C ARG A 133 11.83 -24.07 -19.36
N LEU A 134 10.50 -24.28 -19.38
CA LEU A 134 9.88 -25.35 -20.16
C LEU A 134 10.18 -25.22 -21.66
N LEU A 135 10.12 -24.00 -22.20
CA LEU A 135 10.43 -23.72 -23.61
C LEU A 135 11.92 -23.87 -23.94
N THR A 136 12.81 -23.47 -23.03
CA THR A 136 14.26 -23.71 -23.20
C THR A 136 14.65 -25.17 -23.01
N SER A 137 13.93 -25.93 -22.19
CA SER A 137 14.18 -27.35 -21.96
C SER A 137 13.75 -28.22 -23.14
N THR A 138 12.69 -27.86 -23.86
CA THR A 138 12.31 -28.52 -25.13
C THR A 138 13.26 -28.15 -26.28
N ASN A 139 13.79 -26.93 -26.29
CA ASN A 139 14.78 -26.49 -27.28
C ASN A 139 16.20 -27.04 -27.05
N ALA A 140 16.52 -27.52 -25.84
CA ALA A 140 17.80 -28.17 -25.54
C ALA A 140 17.84 -29.65 -25.98
N ALA A 141 16.69 -30.32 -26.07
CA ALA A 141 16.57 -31.70 -26.56
C ALA A 141 16.34 -31.79 -28.09
N GLY A 142 15.87 -30.72 -28.72
CA GLY A 142 15.70 -30.62 -30.16
C GLY A 142 16.72 -29.68 -30.77
N GLY A 143 17.85 -30.22 -31.24
CA GLY A 143 18.80 -29.47 -32.05
C GLY A 143 18.10 -28.78 -33.22
N ILE A 144 17.97 -27.46 -33.16
CA ILE A 144 17.57 -26.66 -34.32
C ILE A 144 18.78 -26.64 -35.25
N CYS A 145 18.79 -27.65 -36.12
CA CYS A 145 19.40 -27.60 -37.44
C CYS A 145 18.96 -26.30 -38.12
N ARG A 146 19.90 -25.37 -38.31
CA ARG A 146 19.70 -24.18 -39.14
C ARG A 146 19.46 -24.63 -40.57
N LYS A 147 18.20 -24.70 -41.01
CA LYS A 147 17.89 -24.69 -42.44
C LYS A 147 16.71 -23.79 -42.78
N CYS A 148 17.05 -22.83 -43.64
CA CYS A 148 16.24 -22.37 -44.76
C CYS A 148 15.03 -21.49 -44.45
N CYS A 149 15.30 -20.20 -44.32
CA CYS A 149 14.43 -19.21 -44.95
C CYS A 149 14.70 -19.18 -46.47
N TYR A 150 13.64 -19.50 -47.23
CA TYR A 150 13.30 -19.09 -48.59
C TYR A 150 14.08 -19.66 -49.79
N GLY A 151 13.40 -20.57 -50.52
CA GLY A 151 13.73 -20.89 -51.90
C GLY A 151 13.16 -19.89 -52.90
N ARG A 152 13.88 -19.73 -54.04
CA ARG A 152 13.31 -19.53 -55.37
C ARG A 152 14.39 -19.75 -56.44
N GLY A 153 14.15 -20.66 -57.40
CA GLY A 153 14.68 -20.53 -58.76
C GLY A 153 15.66 -21.60 -59.28
N ALA A 154 15.12 -22.51 -60.10
CA ALA A 154 15.69 -23.11 -61.31
C ALA A 154 16.78 -24.22 -61.21
N ALA A 155 16.39 -25.38 -61.77
CA ALA A 155 17.25 -26.40 -62.37
C ALA A 155 18.18 -25.76 -63.44
N THR A 156 19.38 -26.27 -63.75
CA THR A 156 19.62 -27.54 -64.45
C THR A 156 21.11 -27.96 -64.39
N THR A 157 21.34 -29.27 -64.26
CA THR A 157 22.25 -30.09 -65.09
C THR A 157 23.76 -29.76 -65.16
N SER A 158 24.53 -30.54 -64.37
CA SER A 158 25.54 -31.51 -64.85
C SER A 158 27.04 -31.15 -64.97
N LEU A 159 27.83 -32.13 -64.49
CA LEU A 159 29.16 -32.61 -64.90
C LEU A 159 30.45 -31.85 -64.51
N ARG A 160 31.17 -32.51 -63.58
CA ARG A 160 32.59 -32.95 -63.65
C ARG A 160 33.68 -31.89 -63.94
N GLN A 161 34.54 -31.67 -62.94
CA GLN A 161 35.92 -31.14 -63.05
C GLN A 161 36.80 -32.05 -63.98
N PRO A 162 38.05 -31.72 -64.42
CA PRO A 162 39.04 -30.82 -63.79
C PRO A 162 40.07 -30.07 -64.71
N GLY A 163 40.91 -29.21 -64.10
CA GLY A 163 42.37 -29.18 -64.32
C GLY A 163 43.02 -28.56 -65.57
N ARG A 164 43.95 -27.62 -65.29
CA ARG A 164 45.34 -27.47 -65.80
C ARG A 164 45.66 -27.04 -67.25
N THR A 165 46.39 -25.91 -67.29
CA THR A 165 47.62 -25.57 -68.06
C THR A 165 47.61 -25.49 -69.59
N GLU A 166 48.21 -24.37 -70.02
CA GLU A 166 48.67 -23.92 -71.35
C GLU A 166 47.63 -23.33 -72.31
#